data_AF-A0A6C0LME2-F1
#
_entry.id   AF-A0A6C0LME2-F1
#
_cell.length_a   1.000
_cell.length_b   1.000
_cell.length_c   1.000
_cell.angle_alpha   90.00
_cell.angle_beta   90.00
_cell.angle_gamma   90.00
#
_symmetry.space_group_name_H-M   'P 1'
#
loop_
_entity.id
_entity.type
_entity.pdbx_description
1 polymer ?
#
loop_
_entity_poly.entity_id
_entity_poly.type
_entity_poly.pdbx_seq_one_letter_code
_entity_poly.pdbx_strand_id
1 'polypeptide(L)'
;MADIFQFSAQSLLAWTAAYAVLEPASFYIIPMVSKGKTTQEYYSKFPFAILAFGDFIYSTFLFLVAQQVIALVFKQAPPKSVLQWLLRFLTFVGVQWTGDLSYFALISQLKPTTKYIDFFQRYGKEATLGAPIGDTIYGLAWFILSQLTITYVPLWLQTTAISLFLFGTLVVSY
;
A
#
# COMPACT_ATOMS: atom_id res chain seq x y z
N MET A 1 1.16 -23.67 5.93
CA MET A 1 1.78 -22.67 5.01
C MET A 1 1.46 -21.31 5.59
N ALA A 2 2.44 -20.44 5.74
CA ALA A 2 2.20 -19.08 6.23
C ALA A 2 1.37 -18.31 5.19
N ASP A 3 0.30 -17.63 5.62
CA ASP A 3 -0.68 -16.98 4.74
C ASP A 3 -0.76 -15.50 5.07
N ILE A 4 -0.44 -14.63 4.09
CA ILE A 4 -0.51 -13.19 4.28
C ILE A 4 -1.95 -12.69 4.45
N PHE A 5 -2.95 -13.44 4.00
CA PHE A 5 -4.36 -13.05 4.10
C PHE A 5 -4.99 -13.34 5.47
N GLN A 6 -4.26 -13.98 6.39
CA GLN A 6 -4.73 -14.22 7.76
C GLN A 6 -4.09 -13.23 8.72
N PHE A 7 -4.92 -12.56 9.51
CA PHE A 7 -4.43 -11.63 10.52
C PHE A 7 -3.56 -12.37 11.56
N SER A 8 -2.31 -11.95 11.65
CA SER A 8 -1.35 -12.41 12.66
C SER A 8 -0.21 -11.40 12.81
N ALA A 9 0.54 -11.49 13.91
CA ALA A 9 1.77 -10.70 14.06
C ALA A 9 2.77 -10.99 12.93
N GLN A 10 2.83 -12.24 12.46
CA GLN A 10 3.69 -12.65 11.36
C GLN A 10 3.27 -12.02 10.03
N SER A 11 1.97 -11.94 9.73
CA SER A 11 1.47 -11.31 8.49
C SER A 11 1.74 -9.81 8.49
N LEU A 12 1.53 -9.14 9.63
CA LEU A 12 1.83 -7.71 9.77
C LEU A 12 3.32 -7.44 9.63
N LEU A 13 4.17 -8.23 10.28
CA LEU A 13 5.62 -8.06 10.15
C LEU A 13 6.09 -8.25 8.70
N ALA A 14 5.61 -9.29 8.02
CA ALA A 14 5.96 -9.54 6.63
C ALA A 14 5.44 -8.44 5.70
N TRP A 15 4.23 -7.93 5.94
CA TRP A 15 3.66 -6.77 5.25
C TRP A 15 4.53 -5.52 5.42
N THR A 16 4.92 -5.19 6.65
CA THR A 16 5.78 -4.04 6.95
C THR A 16 7.20 -4.20 6.38
N ALA A 17 7.78 -5.40 6.45
CA ALA A 17 9.10 -5.65 5.88
C ALA A 17 9.10 -5.57 4.35
N ALA A 18 8.05 -6.09 3.70
CA ALA A 18 7.88 -5.93 2.26
C ALA A 18 7.74 -4.46 1.85
N TYR A 19 6.97 -3.67 2.61
CA TYR A 19 6.84 -2.23 2.40
C TYR A 19 8.18 -1.50 2.52
N ALA A 20 8.93 -1.80 3.57
CA ALA A 20 10.23 -1.20 3.87
C ALA A 20 11.25 -1.40 2.74
N VAL A 21 11.11 -2.46 1.94
CA VAL A 21 11.93 -2.73 0.75
C VAL A 21 11.36 -2.06 -0.49
N LEU A 22 10.04 -2.14 -0.67
CA LEU A 22 9.38 -1.75 -1.91
C LEU A 22 9.22 -0.23 -2.02
N GLU A 23 8.92 0.45 -0.92
CA GLU A 23 8.63 1.90 -0.92
C GLU A 23 9.82 2.77 -1.34
N PRO A 24 11.06 2.54 -0.86
CA PRO A 24 12.19 3.31 -1.39
C PRO A 24 12.36 3.11 -2.90
N ALA A 25 12.16 1.89 -3.40
CA ALA A 25 12.28 1.61 -4.82
C ALA A 25 11.16 2.27 -5.64
N SER A 26 9.92 2.22 -5.17
CA SER A 26 8.77 2.85 -5.84
C SER A 26 8.93 4.37 -5.89
N PHE A 27 9.45 4.99 -4.83
CA PHE A 27 9.69 6.42 -4.76
C PHE A 27 10.62 6.93 -5.89
N TYR A 28 11.62 6.14 -6.27
CA TYR A 28 12.50 6.48 -7.39
C TYR A 28 11.97 6.05 -8.75
N ILE A 29 11.29 4.90 -8.83
CA ILE A 29 10.85 4.31 -10.11
C ILE A 29 9.58 4.98 -10.64
N ILE A 30 8.57 5.19 -9.79
CA ILE A 30 7.25 5.71 -10.20
C ILE A 30 7.36 7.06 -10.92
N PRO A 31 8.15 8.04 -10.44
CA PRO A 31 8.33 9.31 -11.15
C PRO A 31 9.05 9.17 -12.48
N MET A 32 9.88 8.14 -12.68
CA MET A 32 10.55 7.92 -13.97
C MET A 32 9.59 7.39 -15.04
N VAL A 33 8.58 6.60 -14.63
CA VAL A 33 7.62 5.97 -15.56
C VAL A 33 6.31 6.75 -15.70
N SER A 34 5.86 7.43 -14.64
CA SER A 34 4.61 8.19 -14.62
C SER A 34 4.85 9.68 -14.84
N LYS A 35 4.43 10.19 -15.99
CA LYS A 35 4.61 11.61 -16.38
C LYS A 35 3.47 12.53 -15.91
N GLY A 36 2.54 12.04 -15.08
CA GLY A 36 1.42 12.83 -14.56
C GLY A 36 1.89 13.95 -13.63
N LYS A 37 1.36 15.17 -13.81
CA LYS A 37 1.77 16.35 -13.01
C LYS A 37 1.55 16.14 -11.51
N THR A 38 0.40 15.60 -11.13
CA THR A 38 0.08 15.30 -9.73
C THR A 38 0.89 14.13 -9.16
N THR A 39 1.23 13.11 -9.96
CA THR A 39 2.19 12.08 -9.53
C THR A 39 3.56 12.69 -9.27
N GLN A 40 4.08 13.50 -10.19
CA GLN A 40 5.36 14.19 -10.00
C GLN A 40 5.33 15.09 -8.76
N GLU A 41 4.24 15.82 -8.54
CA GLU A 41 4.03 16.64 -7.35
C GLU A 41 4.05 15.81 -6.06
N TYR A 42 3.39 14.64 -6.05
CA TYR A 42 3.37 13.72 -4.90
C TYR A 42 4.78 13.33 -4.49
N TYR A 43 5.60 12.86 -5.44
CA TYR A 43 6.93 12.32 -5.17
C TYR A 43 8.05 13.38 -5.09
N SER A 44 7.81 14.64 -5.48
CA SER A 44 8.85 15.70 -5.47
C SER A 44 8.62 16.83 -4.47
N LYS A 45 7.37 17.10 -4.07
CA LYS A 45 7.05 18.25 -3.21
C LYS A 45 6.71 17.90 -1.76
N PHE A 46 6.43 16.63 -1.49
CA PHE A 46 6.19 16.16 -0.13
C PHE A 46 7.43 15.45 0.40
N PRO A 47 7.80 15.66 1.68
CA PRO A 47 8.90 14.91 2.30
C PRO A 47 8.64 13.41 2.22
N PHE A 48 9.67 12.64 1.84
CA PHE A 48 9.56 11.19 1.67
C PHE A 48 8.93 10.50 2.88
N ALA A 49 9.34 10.86 4.11
CA ALA A 49 8.79 10.24 5.31
C ALA A 49 7.29 10.50 5.52
N ILE A 50 6.77 11.66 5.08
CA ILE A 50 5.33 11.95 5.19
C ILE A 50 4.54 11.07 4.21
N LEU A 51 5.04 10.94 2.98
CA LEU A 51 4.44 10.10 1.94
C LEU A 51 4.46 8.63 2.37
N ALA A 52 5.65 8.14 2.71
CA ALA A 52 5.87 6.77 3.12
C ALA A 52 5.03 6.40 4.36
N PHE A 53 4.91 7.30 5.33
CA PHE A 53 4.04 7.05 6.47
C PHE A 53 2.56 7.03 6.08
N GLY A 54 2.11 7.98 5.26
CA GLY A 54 0.74 8.06 4.78
C GLY A 54 0.31 6.82 4.00
N ASP A 55 1.11 6.43 3.01
CA ASP A 55 0.88 5.26 2.17
C ASP A 55 0.89 3.98 3.01
N PHE A 56 1.86 3.82 3.92
CA PHE A 56 1.91 2.66 4.81
C PHE A 56 0.66 2.53 5.68
N ILE A 57 0.26 3.60 6.38
CA ILE A 57 -0.88 3.56 7.31
C ILE A 57 -2.18 3.32 6.55
N TYR A 58 -2.38 4.02 5.44
CA TYR A 58 -3.59 3.87 4.63
C TYR A 58 -3.72 2.45 4.07
N SER A 59 -2.67 1.95 3.40
CA SER A 59 -2.69 0.60 2.83
C SER A 59 -2.75 -0.48 3.90
N THR A 60 -2.14 -0.29 5.07
CA THR A 60 -2.25 -1.24 6.20
C THR A 60 -3.67 -1.28 6.76
N PHE A 61 -4.34 -0.13 6.87
CA PHE A 61 -5.74 -0.12 7.28
C PHE A 61 -6.62 -0.89 6.30
N LEU A 62 -6.47 -0.63 4.99
CA LEU A 62 -7.20 -1.35 3.94
C LEU A 62 -6.88 -2.85 3.93
N PHE A 63 -5.62 -3.22 4.16
CA PHE A 63 -5.19 -4.61 4.27
C PHE A 63 -5.88 -5.32 5.44
N LEU A 64 -5.94 -4.69 6.62
CA LEU A 64 -6.64 -5.24 7.78
C LEU A 64 -8.14 -5.41 7.52
N VAL A 65 -8.79 -4.42 6.90
CA VAL A 65 -10.20 -4.53 6.49
C VAL A 65 -10.39 -5.68 5.50
N ALA A 66 -9.51 -5.80 4.51
CA ALA A 66 -9.55 -6.89 3.53
C ALA A 66 -9.37 -8.26 4.18
N GLN A 67 -8.46 -8.40 5.15
CA GLN A 67 -8.30 -9.65 5.90
C GLN A 67 -9.60 -10.06 6.61
N GLN A 68 -10.37 -9.10 7.13
CA GLN A 68 -11.66 -9.41 7.75
C GLN A 68 -12.72 -9.83 6.72
N VAL A 69 -12.81 -9.15 5.58
CA VAL A 69 -13.71 -9.56 4.49
C VAL A 69 -13.33 -10.97 3.99
N ILE A 70 -12.03 -11.24 3.84
CA ILE A 70 -11.52 -12.55 3.43
C ILE A 70 -11.85 -13.62 4.48
N ALA A 71 -11.73 -13.31 5.77
CA ALA A 71 -12.10 -14.24 6.85
C ALA A 71 -13.58 -14.63 6.77
N LEU A 72 -14.46 -13.68 6.44
CA LEU A 72 -15.91 -13.92 6.28
C LEU A 72 -16.22 -14.77 5.04
N VAL A 73 -15.61 -14.46 3.90
CA VAL A 73 -15.91 -15.12 2.62
C VAL A 73 -15.22 -16.48 2.49
N PHE A 74 -13.96 -16.58 2.91
CA PHE A 74 -13.11 -17.76 2.75
C PHE A 74 -12.87 -18.55 4.04
N LYS A 75 -13.55 -18.20 5.14
CA LYS A 75 -13.55 -18.91 6.44
C LYS A 75 -12.15 -19.13 7.04
N GLN A 76 -11.27 -18.13 6.95
CA GLN A 76 -9.89 -18.18 7.46
C GLN A 76 -9.06 -19.40 6.98
N ALA A 77 -9.48 -20.13 5.94
CA ALA A 77 -8.64 -21.19 5.39
C ALA A 77 -7.40 -20.57 4.71
N PRO A 78 -6.26 -21.25 4.60
CA PRO A 78 -5.20 -20.81 3.70
C PRO A 78 -5.58 -21.04 2.22
N PRO A 79 -5.07 -20.25 1.26
CA PRO A 79 -5.32 -20.48 -0.16
C PRO A 79 -4.69 -21.81 -0.59
N LYS A 80 -5.47 -22.64 -1.29
CA LYS A 80 -5.02 -23.97 -1.77
C LYS A 80 -4.49 -23.95 -3.20
N SER A 81 -4.65 -22.83 -3.90
CA SER A 81 -4.23 -22.67 -5.30
C SER A 81 -3.94 -21.20 -5.61
N VAL A 82 -3.23 -20.96 -6.71
CA VAL A 82 -2.98 -19.60 -7.23
C VAL A 82 -4.30 -18.87 -7.49
N LEU A 83 -5.33 -19.56 -8.00
CA LEU A 83 -6.65 -18.97 -8.21
C LEU A 83 -7.27 -18.47 -6.89
N GLN A 84 -7.19 -19.27 -5.81
CA GLN A 84 -7.70 -18.81 -4.50
C GLN A 84 -6.89 -17.64 -3.93
N TRP A 85 -5.57 -17.62 -4.18
CA TRP A 85 -4.73 -16.49 -3.80
C TRP A 85 -5.15 -15.22 -4.57
N LEU A 86 -5.35 -15.33 -5.89
CA LEU A 86 -5.80 -14.22 -6.73
C LEU A 86 -7.19 -13.72 -6.33
N LEU A 87 -8.15 -14.60 -6.00
CA LEU A 87 -9.47 -14.19 -5.55
C LEU A 87 -9.43 -13.39 -4.23
N ARG A 88 -8.51 -13.73 -3.32
CA ARG A 88 -8.29 -12.96 -2.09
C ARG A 88 -7.61 -11.63 -2.36
N PHE A 89 -6.63 -11.61 -3.26
CA PHE A 89 -6.04 -10.36 -3.72
C PHE A 89 -7.10 -9.45 -4.38
N LEU A 90 -7.98 -9.99 -5.22
CA LEU A 90 -9.11 -9.25 -5.79
C LEU A 90 -10.09 -8.73 -4.72
N THR A 91 -10.22 -9.45 -3.60
CA THR A 91 -11.00 -8.95 -2.45
C THR A 91 -10.33 -7.71 -1.84
N PHE A 92 -9.00 -7.73 -1.69
CA PHE A 92 -8.25 -6.53 -1.28
C PHE A 92 -8.41 -5.38 -2.28
N VAL A 93 -8.31 -5.64 -3.59
CA VAL A 93 -8.52 -4.62 -4.63
C VAL A 93 -9.92 -4.00 -4.51
N GLY A 94 -10.95 -4.82 -4.28
CA GLY A 94 -12.31 -4.32 -4.04
C GLY A 94 -12.41 -3.41 -2.81
N VAL A 95 -11.77 -3.79 -1.71
CA VAL A 95 -11.70 -2.96 -0.49
C VAL A 95 -10.94 -1.66 -0.74
N GLN A 96 -9.79 -1.73 -1.41
CA GLN A 96 -8.95 -0.59 -1.74
C GLN A 96 -9.72 0.41 -2.60
N TRP A 97 -10.31 -0.03 -3.72
CA TRP A 97 -11.06 0.84 -4.61
C TRP A 97 -12.28 1.45 -3.91
N THR A 98 -12.97 0.68 -3.05
CA THR A 98 -14.07 1.22 -2.24
C THR A 98 -13.57 2.32 -1.29
N GLY A 99 -12.41 2.11 -0.65
CA GLY A 99 -11.74 3.11 0.18
C GLY A 99 -11.39 4.37 -0.61
N ASP A 100 -10.71 4.22 -1.74
CA ASP A 100 -10.24 5.33 -2.59
C ASP A 100 -11.41 6.16 -3.13
N LEU A 101 -12.45 5.49 -3.64
CA LEU A 101 -13.64 6.16 -4.15
C LEU A 101 -14.43 6.87 -3.05
N SER A 102 -14.54 6.25 -1.87
CA SER A 102 -15.20 6.87 -0.72
C SER A 102 -14.42 8.08 -0.21
N TYR A 103 -13.09 7.96 -0.12
CA TYR A 103 -12.22 9.07 0.26
C TYR A 103 -12.30 10.21 -0.75
N PHE A 104 -12.26 9.91 -2.05
CA PHE A 104 -12.41 10.91 -3.10
C PHE A 104 -13.78 11.60 -3.06
N ALA A 105 -14.86 10.86 -2.83
CA ALA A 105 -16.20 11.41 -2.69
C ALA A 105 -16.32 12.37 -1.49
N LEU A 106 -15.67 12.03 -0.36
CA LEU A 106 -15.63 12.89 0.84
C LEU A 106 -14.78 14.14 0.61
N ILE A 107 -13.54 13.99 0.15
CA ILE A 107 -12.61 15.11 0.01
C ILE A 107 -13.06 16.10 -1.05
N SER A 108 -13.78 15.66 -2.08
CA SER A 108 -14.35 16.52 -3.12
C SER A 108 -15.42 17.49 -2.61
N GLN A 109 -16.01 17.22 -1.44
CA GLN A 109 -17.03 18.09 -0.82
C GLN A 109 -16.41 19.11 0.16
N LEU A 110 -15.14 18.97 0.51
CA LEU A 110 -14.46 19.85 1.44
C LEU A 110 -14.00 21.15 0.77
N LYS A 111 -13.95 22.24 1.55
CA LYS A 111 -13.28 23.47 1.10
C LYS A 111 -11.76 23.22 1.05
N PRO A 112 -11.03 23.71 0.02
CA PRO A 112 -9.59 23.51 -0.13
C PRO A 112 -8.80 24.39 0.85
N THR A 113 -8.89 24.09 2.14
CA THR A 113 -8.26 24.86 3.23
C THR A 113 -6.80 24.48 3.45
N THR A 114 -6.36 23.31 2.94
CA THR A 114 -4.98 22.83 3.07
C THR A 114 -4.42 22.39 1.73
N LYS A 115 -3.09 22.43 1.59
CA LYS A 115 -2.38 21.90 0.42
C LYS A 115 -2.71 20.44 0.13
N TYR A 116 -3.01 19.67 1.18
CA TYR A 116 -3.38 18.26 1.08
C TYR A 116 -4.77 18.09 0.47
N ILE A 117 -5.76 18.86 0.94
CA ILE A 117 -7.11 18.82 0.37
C ILE A 117 -7.10 19.26 -1.09
N ASP A 118 -6.41 20.36 -1.41
CA ASP A 118 -6.25 20.83 -2.80
C ASP A 118 -5.60 19.78 -3.69
N PHE A 119 -4.51 19.16 -3.21
CA PHE A 119 -3.80 18.12 -3.94
C PHE A 119 -4.71 16.94 -4.29
N PHE A 120 -5.40 16.33 -3.32
CA PHE A 120 -6.23 15.14 -3.57
C PHE A 120 -7.47 15.44 -4.43
N GLN A 121 -8.03 16.65 -4.33
CA GLN A 121 -9.11 17.09 -5.22
C GLN A 121 -8.65 17.22 -6.67
N ARG A 122 -7.41 17.70 -6.91
CA ARG A 122 -6.81 17.73 -8.27
C ARG A 122 -6.42 16.34 -8.74
N TYR A 123 -5.77 15.55 -7.88
CA TYR A 123 -5.31 14.20 -8.18
C TYR A 123 -6.45 13.31 -8.67
N GLY A 124 -7.59 13.26 -7.97
CA GLY A 124 -8.70 12.41 -8.41
C GLY A 124 -9.34 12.85 -9.74
N LYS A 125 -9.22 14.13 -10.12
CA LYS A 125 -9.67 14.63 -11.45
C LYS A 125 -8.67 14.29 -12.56
N GLU A 126 -7.38 14.37 -12.27
CA GLU A 126 -6.30 14.16 -13.26
C GLU A 126 -5.97 12.68 -13.47
N ALA A 127 -5.92 11.90 -12.39
CA ALA A 127 -5.45 10.52 -12.43
C ALA A 127 -6.50 9.54 -12.98
N THR A 128 -7.79 9.91 -12.93
CA THR A 128 -8.91 9.11 -13.46
C THR A 128 -8.84 7.64 -13.02
N LEU A 129 -9.02 6.67 -13.93
CA LEU A 129 -8.87 5.24 -13.65
C LEU A 129 -7.40 4.78 -13.60
N GLY A 130 -6.44 5.63 -13.99
CA GLY A 130 -5.02 5.31 -13.97
C GLY A 130 -4.46 5.14 -12.54
N ALA A 131 -4.95 5.93 -11.59
CA ALA A 131 -4.59 5.81 -10.16
C ALA A 131 -4.94 4.43 -9.59
N PRO A 132 -6.22 3.99 -9.58
CA PRO A 132 -6.59 2.71 -8.97
C PRO A 132 -5.95 1.50 -9.67
N ILE A 133 -5.64 1.59 -10.97
CA ILE A 133 -4.88 0.55 -11.69
C ILE A 133 -3.42 0.53 -11.21
N GLY A 134 -2.77 1.70 -11.12
CA GLY A 134 -1.41 1.82 -10.61
C GLY A 134 -1.28 1.26 -9.19
N ASP A 135 -2.23 1.63 -8.32
CA ASP A 135 -2.28 1.15 -6.94
C ASP A 135 -2.55 -0.36 -6.87
N THR A 136 -3.32 -0.91 -7.82
CA THR A 136 -3.53 -2.37 -7.93
C THR A 136 -2.23 -3.09 -8.30
N ILE A 137 -1.44 -2.55 -9.23
CA ILE A 137 -0.16 -3.14 -9.63
C ILE A 137 0.85 -3.06 -8.47
N TYR A 138 0.95 -1.90 -7.82
CA TYR A 138 1.77 -1.69 -6.64
C TYR A 138 1.36 -2.64 -5.51
N GLY A 139 0.06 -2.73 -5.22
CA GLY A 139 -0.52 -3.65 -4.24
C GLY A 139 -0.21 -5.11 -4.57
N LEU A 140 -0.30 -5.53 -5.84
CA LEU A 140 0.05 -6.90 -6.24
C LEU A 140 1.52 -7.21 -5.94
N ALA A 141 2.44 -6.31 -6.30
CA ALA A 141 3.87 -6.48 -6.02
C ALA A 141 4.13 -6.58 -4.50
N TRP A 142 3.46 -5.73 -3.71
CA TRP A 142 3.57 -5.74 -2.26
C TRP A 142 3.00 -7.03 -1.65
N PHE A 143 1.85 -7.53 -2.11
CA PHE A 143 1.28 -8.80 -1.65
C PHE A 143 2.18 -10.00 -1.99
N ILE A 144 2.74 -10.04 -3.21
CA ILE A 144 3.69 -11.08 -3.61
C ILE A 144 4.92 -11.04 -2.69
N LEU A 145 5.52 -9.86 -2.51
CA LEU A 145 6.71 -9.70 -1.67
C LEU A 145 6.40 -10.05 -0.21
N SER A 146 5.23 -9.69 0.30
CA SER A 146 4.79 -10.04 1.66
C SER A 146 4.60 -11.55 1.82
N GLN A 147 4.00 -12.22 0.83
CA GLN A 147 3.85 -13.68 0.82
C GLN A 147 5.20 -14.41 0.73
N LEU A 148 6.15 -13.88 -0.05
CA LEU A 148 7.52 -14.41 -0.09
C LEU A 148 8.22 -14.18 1.26
N THR A 149 8.05 -13.00 1.85
CA THR A 149 8.66 -12.61 3.11
C THR A 149 8.19 -13.52 4.25
N ILE A 150 6.88 -13.73 4.38
CA ILE A 150 6.32 -14.59 5.44
C ILE A 150 6.73 -16.07 5.29
N THR A 151 7.06 -16.50 4.07
CA THR A 151 7.39 -17.90 3.77
C THR A 151 8.89 -18.19 3.88
N TYR A 152 9.74 -17.27 3.44
CA TYR A 152 11.17 -17.55 3.21
C TYR A 152 12.13 -16.67 4.01
N VAL A 153 11.68 -15.52 4.51
CA VAL A 153 12.59 -14.54 5.13
C VAL A 153 12.57 -14.72 6.65
N PRO A 154 13.72 -14.99 7.29
CA PRO A 154 13.79 -15.12 8.75
C PRO A 154 13.50 -13.80 9.45
N LEU A 155 13.01 -13.89 10.69
CA LEU A 155 12.60 -12.75 11.52
C LEU A 155 13.65 -11.63 11.55
N TRP A 156 14.93 -11.96 11.78
CA TRP A 156 15.99 -10.96 11.89
C TRP A 156 16.18 -10.13 10.61
N LEU A 157 15.97 -10.72 9.41
CA LEU A 157 16.05 -9.99 8.15
C LEU A 157 14.84 -9.07 7.96
N GLN A 158 13.64 -9.52 8.34
CA GLN A 158 12.44 -8.68 8.32
C GLN A 158 12.62 -7.45 9.23
N THR A 159 13.09 -7.67 10.46
CA THR A 159 13.38 -6.59 11.42
C THR A 159 14.49 -5.66 10.92
N THR A 160 15.52 -6.20 10.26
CA THR A 160 16.61 -5.39 9.69
C THR A 160 16.08 -4.48 8.58
N ALA A 161 15.27 -5.01 7.66
CA ALA A 161 14.67 -4.22 6.57
C ALA A 161 13.84 -3.05 7.13
N ILE A 162 12.98 -3.32 8.12
CA ILE A 162 12.17 -2.29 8.78
C ILE A 162 13.05 -1.26 9.49
N SER A 163 14.05 -1.70 10.24
CA SER A 163 14.93 -0.80 11.00
C SER A 163 15.74 0.12 10.07
N LEU A 164 16.28 -0.43 8.98
CA LEU A 164 17.00 0.35 7.97
C LEU A 164 16.09 1.34 7.27
N PHE A 165 14.84 0.97 6.99
CA PHE A 165 13.86 1.87 6.40
C PHE A 165 13.49 3.01 7.35
N LEU A 166 13.25 2.73 8.63
CA LEU A 166 12.98 3.75 9.64
C LEU A 166 14.20 4.68 9.86
N PHE A 167 15.41 4.13 9.85
CA PHE A 167 16.62 4.93 9.90
C PHE A 167 16.78 5.81 8.64
N GLY A 168 16.57 5.24 7.46
CA GLY A 168 16.65 5.97 6.19
C GLY A 168 15.64 7.10 6.12
N THR A 169 14.37 6.84 6.45
CA THR A 169 13.31 7.86 6.52
C THR A 169 13.65 8.96 7.51
N LEU A 170 14.21 8.64 8.68
CA LEU A 170 14.69 9.64 9.64
C LEU A 170 15.79 10.51 9.04
N VAL A 171 16.80 9.90 8.42
CA VAL A 171 17.97 10.63 7.86
C VAL A 171 17.57 11.56 6.72
N VAL A 172 16.64 11.15 5.84
CA VAL A 172 16.22 11.97 4.69
C VAL A 172 15.12 12.98 5.00
N SER A 173 14.62 13.00 6.24
CA SER A 173 13.61 13.98 6.68
C SER A 173 14.20 15.29 7.20
N TYR A 174 15.53 15.37 7.32
CA TYR A 174 16.31 16.55 7.73
C TYR A 174 17.07 17.12 6.54
#